data_AF-A0A812GGH1-F1
#
_entry.id   AF-A0A812GGH1-F1
#
_cell.length_a   1.000
_cell.length_b   1.000
_cell.length_c   1.000
_cell.angle_alpha   90.00
_cell.angle_beta   90.00
_cell.angle_gamma   90.00
#
_symmetry.space_group_name_H-M   'P 1'
#
loop_
_entity.id
_entity.type
_entity.pdbx_description
1 polymer ?
#
loop_
_entity_poly.entity_id
_entity_poly.type
_entity_poly.pdbx_seq_one_letter_code
_entity_poly.pdbx_strand_id
1 'polypeptide(L)'
;DVPELRRLLNRGLAARTVASHAMNAESSRSHVMFTVKVTTTNRATKESLTGKIVLCDLGGSERLKKSEVTGENMKEAIEINRSLTALGDVIE
;
A
#
# COMPACT_ATOMS: atom_id res chain seq x y z
N ASP A 1 16.78 -12.00 -6.92
CA ASP A 1 17.61 -11.19 -7.86
C ASP A 1 16.84 -9.93 -8.26
N VAL A 2 17.49 -8.96 -8.94
CA VAL A 2 16.86 -7.68 -9.33
C VAL A 2 15.72 -7.86 -10.35
N PRO A 3 15.86 -8.68 -11.41
CA PRO A 3 14.77 -8.96 -12.34
C PRO A 3 13.50 -9.52 -11.67
N GLU A 4 13.64 -10.47 -10.76
CA GLU A 4 12.55 -11.10 -10.03
C GLU A 4 11.87 -10.09 -9.10
N LEU A 5 12.64 -9.25 -8.42
CA LEU A 5 12.08 -8.16 -7.63
C LEU A 5 11.22 -7.22 -8.49
N ARG A 6 11.72 -6.83 -9.67
CA ARG A 6 10.99 -5.98 -10.61
C ARG A 6 9.74 -6.67 -11.16
N ARG A 7 9.81 -7.97 -11.42
CA ARG A 7 8.65 -8.78 -11.86
C ARG A 7 7.56 -8.80 -10.79
N LEU A 8 7.92 -9.05 -9.53
CA LEU A 8 6.99 -9.07 -8.41
C LEU A 8 6.37 -7.70 -8.17
N LEU A 9 7.17 -6.63 -8.26
CA LEU A 9 6.68 -5.25 -8.17
C LEU A 9 5.66 -4.95 -9.27
N ASN A 10 5.99 -5.21 -10.53
CA ASN A 10 5.10 -4.97 -11.67
C ASN A 10 3.80 -5.78 -11.56
N ARG A 11 3.87 -7.03 -11.08
CA ARG A 11 2.68 -7.84 -10.84
C ARG A 11 1.78 -7.23 -9.76
N GLY A 12 2.37 -6.71 -8.69
CA GLY A 12 1.62 -6.01 -7.62
C GLY A 12 0.96 -4.74 -8.13
N LEU A 13 1.67 -3.94 -8.94
CA LEU A 13 1.13 -2.74 -9.56
C LEU A 13 -0.02 -3.05 -10.53
N ALA A 14 0.12 -4.07 -11.38
CA ALA A 14 -0.95 -4.48 -12.29
C ALA A 14 -2.21 -4.96 -11.57
N ALA A 15 -2.06 -5.69 -10.46
CA ALA A 15 -3.20 -6.12 -9.65
C ALA A 15 -3.95 -4.94 -9.01
N ARG A 16 -3.22 -3.89 -8.60
CA ARG A 16 -3.82 -2.63 -8.17
C ARG A 16 -4.61 -1.96 -9.30
N THR A 17 -4.08 -1.94 -10.52
CA THR A 17 -4.79 -1.36 -11.67
C THR A 17 -6.11 -2.08 -11.97
N VAL A 18 -6.17 -3.41 -11.86
CA VAL A 18 -7.41 -4.17 -12.14
C VAL A 18 -8.54 -3.86 -11.15
N ALA A 19 -8.22 -3.59 -9.87
CA ALA A 19 -9.21 -3.15 -8.87
C ALA A 19 -9.79 -1.75 -9.17
N SER A 20 -9.15 -0.97 -10.05
CA SER A 20 -9.51 0.42 -10.33
C SER A 20 -10.53 0.62 -11.48
N HIS A 21 -11.02 -0.45 -12.12
CA HIS A 21 -11.92 -0.32 -13.27
C HIS A 21 -13.38 0.03 -12.91
N ALA A 22 -13.78 1.28 -13.22
CA ALA A 22 -14.96 1.67 -14.02
C ALA A 22 -15.33 3.17 -13.84
N MET A 23 -14.90 3.84 -12.76
CA MET A 23 -15.32 5.23 -12.48
C MET A 23 -14.35 6.04 -11.61
N ASN A 24 -13.14 5.56 -11.34
CA ASN A 24 -12.28 6.14 -10.32
C ASN A 24 -10.89 6.46 -10.89
N ALA A 25 -10.36 7.64 -10.57
CA ALA A 25 -9.00 8.05 -10.92
C ALA A 25 -7.98 7.12 -10.25
N GLU A 26 -7.63 6.05 -10.97
CA GLU A 26 -6.47 5.13 -11.02
C GLU A 26 -5.65 4.75 -9.76
N SER A 27 -5.79 5.42 -8.63
CA SER A 27 -4.99 5.10 -7.43
C SER A 27 -5.53 5.63 -6.10
N SER A 28 -6.56 6.47 -6.08
CA SER A 28 -6.93 7.17 -4.83
C SER A 28 -7.62 6.28 -3.79
N ARG A 29 -8.12 5.09 -4.15
CA ARG A 29 -9.02 4.31 -3.27
C ARG A 29 -8.46 2.99 -2.76
N SER A 30 -7.14 2.83 -2.71
CA SER A 30 -6.51 1.66 -2.09
C SER A 30 -5.15 2.02 -1.52
N HIS A 31 -4.77 1.36 -0.43
CA HIS A 31 -3.41 1.41 0.11
C HIS A 31 -2.61 0.21 -0.40
N VAL A 32 -1.38 0.45 -0.85
CA VAL A 32 -0.44 -0.60 -1.28
C VAL A 32 0.73 -0.69 -0.31
N MET A 33 1.04 -1.91 0.09
CA MET A 33 2.16 -2.25 0.94
C MET A 33 3.08 -3.22 0.20
N PHE A 34 4.26 -2.76 -0.22
CA PHE A 34 5.28 -3.61 -0.82
C PHE A 34 6.39 -3.88 0.19
N THR A 35 6.47 -5.13 0.67
CA THR A 35 7.43 -5.52 1.72
C THR A 35 8.62 -6.27 1.13
N VAL A 36 9.83 -5.76 1.40
CA VAL A 36 11.10 -6.44 1.13
C VAL A 36 11.69 -6.91 2.46
N LYS A 37 11.85 -8.22 2.63
CA LYS A 37 12.56 -8.82 3.76
C LYS A 37 13.97 -9.21 3.32
N VAL A 38 14.97 -8.77 4.07
CA VAL A 38 16.37 -9.07 3.81
C VAL A 38 16.90 -9.84 5.00
N THR A 39 17.28 -11.10 4.79
CA THR A 39 17.89 -11.94 5.81
C THR A 39 19.35 -12.16 5.46
N THR A 40 20.25 -11.84 6.39
CA THR A 40 21.68 -12.05 6.28
C THR A 40 22.13 -12.99 7.38
N THR A 41 22.92 -13.99 7.03
CA THR A 41 23.49 -14.96 7.99
C THR A 41 25.00 -14.85 7.99
N ASN A 42 25.59 -14.58 9.16
CA ASN A 42 27.02 -14.67 9.36
C ASN A 42 27.45 -16.14 9.31
N ARG A 43 28.32 -16.50 8.37
CA ARG A 43 28.72 -17.90 8.16
C ARG A 43 29.62 -18.46 9.26
N ALA A 44 30.38 -17.58 9.93
CA ALA A 44 31.31 -17.93 10.99
C ALA A 44 30.59 -18.09 12.33
N THR A 45 29.77 -17.10 12.71
CA THR A 45 29.03 -17.13 14.00
C THR A 45 27.70 -17.87 13.91
N LYS A 46 27.21 -18.17 12.69
CA LYS A 46 25.86 -18.72 12.40
C LYS A 46 24.70 -17.80 12.79
N GLU A 47 24.98 -16.60 13.27
CA GLU A 47 23.95 -15.61 13.61
C GLU A 47 23.24 -15.10 12.36
N SER A 48 21.95 -14.83 12.48
CA SER A 48 21.14 -14.28 11.39
C SER A 48 20.48 -12.97 11.82
N LEU A 49 20.55 -11.98 10.94
CA LEU A 49 19.85 -10.70 11.05
C LEU A 49 18.79 -10.64 9.95
N THR A 50 17.57 -10.23 10.30
CA THR A 50 16.52 -9.97 9.32
C THR A 50 16.07 -8.52 9.41
N GLY A 51 16.27 -7.77 8.32
CA GLY A 51 15.70 -6.45 8.10
C GLY A 51 14.40 -6.53 7.30
N LYS A 52 13.50 -5.57 7.52
CA LYS A 52 12.26 -5.42 6.77
C LYS A 52 12.15 -3.98 6.28
N ILE A 53 11.97 -3.81 4.98
CA ILE A 53 11.64 -2.53 4.34
C ILE A 53 10.19 -2.65 3.87
N VAL A 54 9.35 -1.67 4.25
CA VAL A 54 7.98 -1.58 3.75
C VAL A 54 7.87 -0.29 2.95
N LEU A 55 7.55 -0.42 1.67
CA LEU A 55 7.23 0.70 0.80
C LEU A 55 5.71 0.83 0.77
N CYS A 56 5.20 1.94 1.28
CA CYS A 56 3.78 2.23 1.35
C CYS A 56 3.43 3.25 0.27
N ASP A 57 2.44 2.92 -0.57
CA ASP A 57 1.75 3.89 -1.41
C ASP A 57 0.34 4.02 -0.88
N LEU A 58 0.06 5.16 -0.24
CA LEU A 58 -1.18 5.37 0.47
C LEU A 58 -2.23 5.99 -0.46
N GLY A 59 -3.48 5.59 -0.29
CA GLY A 59 -4.62 6.17 -0.98
C GLY A 59 -4.82 7.65 -0.67
N GLY A 60 -5.81 8.22 -1.32
CA GLY A 60 -6.20 9.61 -1.18
C GLY A 60 -6.72 9.93 0.22
N SER A 61 -6.34 11.09 0.74
CA SER A 61 -6.77 11.64 2.03
C SER A 61 -7.85 12.72 1.88
N GLU A 62 -8.50 12.79 0.71
CA GLU A 62 -9.48 13.81 0.42
C GLU A 62 -10.66 13.78 1.40
N ARG A 63 -11.08 14.98 1.82
CA ARG A 63 -12.22 15.13 2.71
C ARG A 63 -13.50 14.84 1.94
N LEU A 64 -14.30 13.90 2.45
CA LEU A 64 -15.60 13.53 1.90
C LEU A 64 -16.54 14.72 1.66
N LYS A 65 -16.50 15.73 2.54
CA LYS A 65 -17.31 16.97 2.40
C LYS A 65 -17.00 17.78 1.14
N LYS A 66 -15.84 17.59 0.53
CA LYS A 66 -15.42 18.23 -0.72
C LYS A 66 -15.54 17.29 -1.93
N SER A 67 -15.92 16.04 -1.71
CA SER A 67 -16.07 15.03 -2.75
C SER A 67 -17.55 14.89 -3.11
N GLU A 68 -17.89 14.82 -4.39
CA GLU A 68 -19.27 14.57 -4.88
C GLU A 68 -19.62 13.07 -4.86
N VAL A 69 -18.96 12.30 -3.99
CA VAL A 69 -19.02 10.84 -4.00
C VAL A 69 -20.20 10.36 -3.16
N THR A 70 -21.08 9.56 -3.77
CA THR A 70 -22.31 9.05 -3.13
C THR A 70 -22.42 7.52 -3.17
N GLY A 71 -23.28 6.94 -2.34
CA GLY A 71 -23.59 5.51 -2.36
C GLY A 71 -22.41 4.63 -1.92
N GLU A 72 -22.18 3.52 -2.61
CA GLU A 72 -21.08 2.57 -2.30
C GLU A 72 -19.70 3.23 -2.36
N ASN A 73 -19.50 4.16 -3.30
CA ASN A 73 -18.24 4.90 -3.41
C ASN A 73 -17.96 5.77 -2.16
N MET A 74 -19.01 6.24 -1.47
CA MET A 74 -18.87 7.03 -0.25
C MET A 74 -18.41 6.15 0.92
N LYS A 75 -18.97 4.93 1.02
CA LYS A 75 -18.56 3.94 2.03
C LYS A 75 -17.09 3.55 1.85
N GLU A 76 -16.67 3.32 0.61
CA GLU A 76 -15.27 3.03 0.28
C GLU A 76 -14.34 4.17 0.71
N ALA A 77 -14.67 5.41 0.36
CA ALA A 77 -13.87 6.58 0.72
C ALA A 77 -13.82 6.84 2.25
N ILE A 78 -14.85 6.45 3.00
CA ILE A 78 -14.83 6.46 4.47
C ILE A 78 -13.77 5.46 4.99
N GLU A 79 -13.74 4.23 4.48
CA GLU A 79 -12.81 3.21 4.95
C GLU A 79 -11.34 3.53 4.60
N ILE A 80 -11.11 4.16 3.44
CA ILE A 80 -9.78 4.67 3.07
C ILE A 80 -9.31 5.75 4.03
N ASN A 81 -10.16 6.74 4.34
CA ASN A 81 -9.81 7.78 5.28
C ASN A 81 -9.64 7.24 6.72
N ARG A 82 -10.43 6.24 7.12
CA ARG A 82 -10.33 5.60 8.43
C ARG A 82 -8.94 5.00 8.67
N SER A 83 -8.42 4.28 7.69
CA SER A 83 -7.07 3.69 7.77
C SER A 83 -5.96 4.74 7.80
N LEU A 84 -6.15 5.88 7.10
CA LEU A 84 -5.22 7.01 7.16
C LEU A 84 -5.25 7.75 8.50
N THR A 85 -6.43 7.95 9.09
CA THR A 85 -6.57 8.52 10.44
C THR A 85 -5.88 7.63 11.47
N ALA A 86 -6.15 6.32 11.43
CA ALA A 86 -5.50 5.37 12.33
C ALA A 86 -3.97 5.36 12.17
N LEU A 87 -3.46 5.54 10.94
CA LEU A 87 -2.02 5.71 10.71
C LEU A 87 -1.50 7.01 11.35
N GLY A 88 -2.23 8.12 11.22
CA GLY A 88 -1.91 9.39 11.87
C GLY A 88 -1.83 9.25 13.39
N ASP A 89 -2.82 8.62 14.01
CA ASP A 89 -2.90 8.41 15.46
C ASP A 89 -1.72 7.58 16.02
N VAL A 90 -1.09 6.74 15.20
CA VAL A 90 0.06 5.91 15.60
C VAL A 90 1.39 6.63 15.39
N ILE A 91 1.43 7.64 14.52
CA ILE A 91 2.65 8.39 14.19
C ILE A 91 2.81 9.62 15.09
N GLU A 92 1.71 10.27 15.49
CA GLU A 92 1.71 11.33 16.51
C GLU A 92 2.12 10.83 17.89
#